data_AF-A0A7V1ZUD2-F1
#
_entry.id   AF-A0A7V1ZUD2-F1
#
_cell.length_a   1.000
_cell.length_b   1.000
_cell.length_c   1.000
_cell.angle_alpha   90.00
_cell.angle_beta   90.00
_cell.angle_gamma   90.00
#
_symmetry.space_group_name_H-M   'P 1'
#
loop_
_entity.id
_entity.type
_entity.pdbx_description
1 polymer ?
#
loop_
_entity_poly.entity_id
_entity_poly.type
_entity_poly.pdbx_seq_one_letter_code
_entity_poly.pdbx_strand_id
1 'polypeptide(L)'
;MTLAGVKTDLPVWFIKGEVRGETYRNLMRYICRHCKYFSMVTRDAITLEENARKFMSTISPHLKETREKQYEWPGTRISREYEQLLGKDWFEVQGATLRIYDCSNEALEYILRVTDSLFQFVHPDYPEDFTCYRDVDDPFLVTVSHEEIGAIIAGDKERKQIEQIVPGLKLVEEKGFREEPNDN
;
A
#
# COMPACT_ATOMS: atom_id res chain seq x y z
N MET A 1 -16.97 0.39 2.84
CA MET A 1 -15.74 1.09 2.45
C MET A 1 -15.25 0.32 1.25
N THR A 2 -15.68 0.77 0.08
CA THR A 2 -15.03 0.36 -1.15
C THR A 2 -13.67 1.02 -1.17
N LEU A 3 -12.58 0.25 -1.16
CA LEU A 3 -11.25 0.80 -1.38
C LEU A 3 -11.26 1.54 -2.72
N ALA A 4 -10.87 2.81 -2.71
CA ALA A 4 -10.80 3.58 -3.95
C ALA A 4 -9.86 2.89 -4.95
N GLY A 5 -10.13 3.03 -6.25
CA GLY A 5 -9.26 2.43 -7.28
C GLY A 5 -9.22 0.90 -7.33
N VAL A 6 -9.98 0.17 -6.51
CA VAL A 6 -10.05 -1.29 -6.53
C VAL A 6 -11.30 -1.77 -7.26
N LYS A 7 -11.13 -2.51 -8.35
CA LYS A 7 -12.21 -3.19 -9.10
C LYS A 7 -11.97 -4.69 -9.04
N THR A 8 -12.76 -5.40 -8.24
CA THR A 8 -12.60 -6.85 -8.04
C THR A 8 -13.93 -7.50 -7.66
N ASP A 9 -14.11 -8.76 -8.07
CA ASP A 9 -15.21 -9.61 -7.63
C ASP A 9 -14.82 -10.44 -6.38
N LEU A 10 -13.56 -10.37 -5.95
CA LEU A 10 -13.07 -11.08 -4.77
C LEU A 10 -13.43 -10.32 -3.48
N PRO A 11 -13.62 -11.05 -2.37
CA PRO A 11 -13.75 -10.42 -1.06
C PRO A 11 -12.52 -9.58 -0.68
N VAL A 12 -12.78 -8.49 0.02
CA VAL A 12 -11.75 -7.62 0.63
C VAL A 12 -11.68 -7.92 2.12
N TRP A 13 -10.49 -8.28 2.59
CA TRP A 13 -10.21 -8.57 3.99
C TRP A 13 -9.29 -7.51 4.57
N PHE A 14 -9.77 -6.78 5.57
CA PHE A 14 -8.99 -5.75 6.25
C PHE A 14 -8.04 -6.37 7.26
N ILE A 15 -6.83 -5.82 7.33
CA ILE A 15 -5.80 -6.18 8.29
C ILE A 15 -6.17 -5.53 9.62
N LYS A 16 -6.37 -6.32 10.67
CA LYS A 16 -6.73 -5.82 11.99
C LYS A 16 -5.48 -5.57 12.84
N GLY A 17 -5.25 -4.30 13.18
CA GLY A 17 -4.10 -3.86 13.95
C GLY A 17 -2.82 -3.80 13.12
N GLU A 18 -1.74 -3.43 13.81
CA GLU A 18 -0.44 -3.21 13.18
C GLU A 18 0.29 -4.53 12.84
N VAL A 19 0.92 -4.60 11.67
CA VAL A 19 1.65 -5.77 11.18
C VAL A 19 3.15 -5.47 11.20
N ARG A 20 3.85 -6.04 12.21
CA ARG A 20 5.28 -5.76 12.47
C ARG A 20 6.14 -6.99 12.65
N GLY A 21 7.46 -6.78 12.64
CA GLY A 21 8.47 -7.76 12.99
C GLY A 21 8.38 -9.00 12.11
N GLU A 22 8.30 -10.17 12.73
CA GLU A 22 8.26 -11.43 11.96
C GLU A 22 6.94 -11.63 11.21
N THR A 23 5.81 -11.12 11.72
CA THR A 23 4.53 -11.13 11.00
C THR A 23 4.65 -10.33 9.71
N TYR A 24 5.24 -9.13 9.77
CA TYR A 24 5.55 -8.32 8.59
C TYR A 24 6.48 -9.05 7.61
N ARG A 25 7.62 -9.57 8.09
CA ARG A 25 8.57 -10.29 7.22
C ARG A 25 7.93 -11.48 6.51
N ASN A 26 7.10 -12.25 7.21
CA ASN A 26 6.39 -13.39 6.62
C ASN A 26 5.32 -12.95 5.62
N LEU A 27 4.59 -11.87 5.91
CA LEU A 27 3.64 -11.27 4.98
C LEU A 27 4.32 -10.83 3.68
N MET A 28 5.41 -10.07 3.78
CA MET A 28 6.14 -9.56 2.62
C MET A 28 6.74 -10.69 1.76
N ARG A 29 7.27 -11.75 2.40
CA ARG A 29 7.74 -12.96 1.70
C ARG A 29 6.61 -13.72 1.04
N TYR A 30 5.42 -13.79 1.65
CA TYR A 30 4.25 -14.37 1.00
C TYR A 30 3.88 -13.55 -0.23
N ILE A 31 3.67 -12.24 -0.05
CA ILE A 31 3.29 -11.32 -1.12
C ILE A 31 4.25 -11.39 -2.30
N CYS A 32 5.56 -11.29 -2.07
CA CYS A 32 6.55 -11.32 -3.15
C CYS A 32 6.56 -12.63 -3.94
N ARG A 33 6.12 -13.76 -3.34
CA ARG A 33 5.98 -15.05 -4.05
C ARG A 33 4.72 -15.15 -4.89
N HIS A 34 3.70 -14.34 -4.57
CA HIS A 34 2.37 -14.42 -5.17
C HIS A 34 2.00 -13.19 -6.02
N CYS A 35 2.77 -12.12 -5.93
CA CYS A 35 2.61 -10.89 -6.69
C CYS A 35 3.72 -10.75 -7.73
N LYS A 36 3.40 -10.17 -8.88
CA LYS A 36 4.37 -9.81 -9.91
C LYS A 36 4.94 -8.42 -9.68
N TYR A 37 4.13 -7.51 -9.16
CA TYR A 37 4.49 -6.10 -9.02
C TYR A 37 4.15 -5.56 -7.64
N PHE A 38 4.85 -4.50 -7.26
CA PHE A 38 4.41 -3.58 -6.22
C PHE A 38 4.51 -2.15 -6.70
N SER A 39 3.74 -1.26 -6.09
CA SER A 39 3.78 0.16 -6.35
C SER A 39 4.00 0.95 -5.07
N MET A 40 4.52 2.16 -5.27
CA MET A 40 4.74 3.14 -4.23
C MET A 40 4.45 4.54 -4.78
N VAL A 41 4.00 5.43 -3.89
CA VAL A 41 3.50 6.74 -4.27
C VAL A 41 4.40 7.85 -3.74
N THR A 42 4.74 8.79 -4.62
CA THR A 42 5.32 10.08 -4.22
C THR A 42 4.40 11.23 -4.62
N ARG A 43 4.42 12.34 -3.87
CA ARG A 43 3.60 13.51 -4.12
C ARG A 43 4.54 14.62 -4.53
N ASP A 44 4.26 15.24 -5.67
CA ASP A 44 5.18 16.22 -6.26
C ASP A 44 5.35 17.47 -5.36
N ALA A 45 4.37 17.72 -4.48
CA ALA A 45 4.37 18.81 -3.50
C ALA A 45 5.29 18.58 -2.30
N ILE A 46 5.74 17.35 -2.06
CA ILE A 46 6.48 16.97 -0.85
C ILE A 46 7.91 16.62 -1.23
N THR A 47 8.87 17.35 -0.65
CA THR A 47 10.29 17.03 -0.82
C THR A 47 10.63 15.78 -0.01
N LEU A 48 11.13 14.74 -0.69
CA LEU A 48 11.58 13.52 -0.05
C LEU A 48 12.85 13.73 0.77
N GLU A 49 12.90 13.08 1.93
CA GLU A 49 14.09 13.05 2.78
C GLU A 49 15.22 12.21 2.17
N GLU A 50 16.41 12.31 2.77
CA GLU A 50 17.58 11.56 2.31
C GLU A 50 17.37 10.04 2.31
N ASN A 51 16.65 9.52 3.31
CA ASN A 51 16.32 8.09 3.41
C ASN A 51 15.46 7.63 2.24
N ALA A 52 14.38 8.36 1.94
CA ALA A 52 13.53 8.11 0.77
C ALA A 52 14.34 8.15 -0.53
N ARG A 53 15.18 9.16 -0.73
CA ARG A 53 16.02 9.26 -1.94
C ARG A 53 16.98 8.08 -2.09
N LYS A 54 17.66 7.68 -1.01
CA LYS A 54 18.55 6.50 -1.00
C LYS A 54 17.79 5.22 -1.30
N PHE A 55 16.64 5.02 -0.65
CA PHE A 55 15.80 3.85 -0.87
C PHE A 55 15.33 3.79 -2.33
N MET A 56 14.83 4.89 -2.88
CA MET A 56 14.37 4.98 -4.28
C MET A 56 15.49 4.71 -5.28
N SER A 57 16.70 5.23 -5.02
CA SER A 57 17.88 4.92 -5.84
C SER A 57 18.32 3.46 -5.74
N THR A 58 18.11 2.82 -4.59
CA THR A 58 18.49 1.42 -4.37
C THR A 58 17.54 0.47 -5.10
N ILE A 59 16.24 0.78 -5.09
CA ILE A 59 15.21 -0.06 -5.69
C ILE A 59 14.95 0.26 -7.17
N SER A 60 15.50 1.35 -7.70
CA SER A 60 15.33 1.78 -9.10
C SER A 60 15.69 0.73 -10.17
N PRO A 61 16.65 -0.21 -9.98
CA PRO A 61 16.89 -1.27 -10.96
C PRO A 61 15.69 -2.18 -11.20
N HIS A 62 14.74 -2.21 -10.26
CA HIS A 62 13.51 -3.00 -10.35
C HIS A 62 12.31 -2.20 -10.89
N LEU A 63 12.49 -0.91 -11.20
CA LEU A 63 11.44 -0.04 -11.72
C LEU A 63 11.01 -0.50 -13.11
N LYS A 64 9.70 -0.64 -13.32
CA LYS A 64 9.09 -1.00 -14.60
C LYS A 64 8.34 0.14 -15.25
N GLU A 65 7.60 0.87 -14.43
CA GLU A 65 6.70 1.90 -14.92
C GLU A 65 6.67 3.07 -13.94
N THR A 66 6.57 4.27 -14.49
CA THR A 66 6.25 5.48 -13.74
C THR A 66 5.02 6.10 -14.37
N ARG A 67 3.98 6.28 -13.56
CA ARG A 67 2.74 6.97 -13.94
C ARG A 67 2.70 8.28 -13.18
N GLU A 68 2.89 9.38 -13.91
CA GLU A 68 2.85 10.72 -13.36
C GLU A 68 1.42 11.27 -13.34
N LYS A 69 1.17 12.31 -12.53
CA LYS A 69 -0.12 13.01 -12.46
C LYS A 69 -1.30 12.07 -12.18
N GLN A 70 -1.12 11.13 -11.26
CA GLN A 70 -2.17 10.23 -10.79
C GLN A 70 -3.00 10.91 -9.70
N TYR A 71 -4.30 10.67 -9.71
CA TYR A 71 -5.25 11.21 -8.72
C TYR A 71 -6.05 10.11 -8.02
N GLU A 72 -5.80 8.86 -8.40
CA GLU A 72 -6.41 7.68 -7.81
C GLU A 72 -5.43 6.50 -7.98
N TRP A 73 -5.33 5.69 -6.94
CA TRP A 73 -4.66 4.38 -6.92
C TRP A 73 -5.39 3.50 -5.88
N PRO A 74 -5.11 2.19 -5.81
CA PRO A 74 -5.76 1.33 -4.83
C PRO A 74 -5.65 1.89 -3.41
N GLY A 75 -6.79 2.11 -2.75
CA GLY A 75 -6.89 2.66 -1.41
C GLY A 75 -7.18 4.16 -1.37
N THR A 76 -6.61 4.95 -2.29
CA THR A 76 -6.59 6.42 -2.17
C THR A 76 -7.11 7.12 -3.42
N ARG A 77 -7.95 8.14 -3.22
CA ARG A 77 -8.36 9.10 -4.27
C ARG A 77 -8.06 10.51 -3.78
N ILE A 78 -7.23 11.24 -4.53
CA ILE A 78 -7.03 12.67 -4.31
C ILE A 78 -8.30 13.38 -4.79
N SER A 79 -9.06 13.92 -3.84
CA SER A 79 -10.25 14.73 -4.12
C SER A 79 -9.87 16.00 -4.90
N ARG A 80 -10.35 16.11 -6.14
CA ARG A 80 -10.33 17.36 -6.92
C ARG A 80 -11.47 18.32 -6.53
N GLU A 81 -12.44 17.85 -5.75
CA GLU A 81 -13.61 18.66 -5.36
C GLU A 81 -13.21 19.86 -4.50
N TYR A 82 -12.09 19.77 -3.78
CA TYR A 82 -11.51 20.91 -3.07
C TYR A 82 -11.05 22.05 -4.01
N GLU A 83 -10.70 21.79 -5.27
CA GLU A 83 -10.38 22.84 -6.26
C GLU A 83 -11.60 23.72 -6.57
N GLN A 84 -12.81 23.14 -6.52
CA GLN A 84 -14.04 23.88 -6.80
C GLN A 84 -14.52 24.68 -5.58
N LEU A 85 -14.24 24.20 -4.37
CA LEU A 85 -14.65 24.84 -3.12
C LEU A 85 -13.72 25.96 -2.66
N LEU A 86 -12.42 25.91 -2.98
CA LEU A 86 -11.41 26.87 -2.52
C LEU A 86 -11.05 27.96 -3.55
N GLY A 87 -11.66 27.91 -4.74
CA GLY A 87 -11.42 28.88 -5.82
C GLY A 87 -10.12 28.64 -6.57
N LYS A 88 -10.06 29.09 -7.83
CA LYS A 88 -8.97 28.82 -8.79
C LYS A 88 -7.59 29.37 -8.40
N ASP A 89 -7.51 30.13 -7.31
CA ASP A 89 -6.29 30.83 -6.88
C ASP A 89 -5.54 30.08 -5.76
N TRP A 90 -6.11 28.98 -5.23
CA TRP A 90 -5.55 28.26 -4.09
C TRP A 90 -5.31 26.78 -4.43
N PHE A 91 -4.06 26.49 -4.79
CA PHE A 91 -3.47 25.16 -4.98
C PHE A 91 -3.98 24.39 -6.22
N GLU A 92 -3.17 24.35 -7.28
CA GLU A 92 -3.28 23.29 -8.30
C GLU A 92 -3.18 21.96 -7.56
N VAL A 93 -4.19 21.08 -7.65
CA VAL A 93 -4.10 19.77 -7.02
C VAL A 93 -2.95 19.03 -7.70
N GLN A 94 -1.85 18.95 -6.97
CA GLN A 94 -0.67 18.27 -7.46
C GLN A 94 -0.99 16.78 -7.46
N GLY A 95 -0.91 16.21 -8.66
CA GLY A 95 -1.01 14.77 -8.82
C GLY A 95 0.12 14.05 -8.06
N ALA A 96 -0.07 12.76 -7.89
CA ALA A 96 0.95 11.88 -7.38
C ALA A 96 1.71 11.21 -8.54
N THR A 97 2.92 10.78 -8.25
CA THR A 97 3.71 9.91 -9.10
C THR A 97 3.66 8.50 -8.52
N LEU A 98 3.02 7.58 -9.24
CA LEU A 98 2.96 6.16 -8.91
C LEU A 98 4.11 5.44 -9.63
N ARG A 99 4.97 4.75 -8.88
CA ARG A 99 6.07 3.96 -9.45
C ARG A 99 5.81 2.49 -9.21
N ILE A 100 5.92 1.69 -10.26
CA ILE A 100 5.64 0.26 -10.27
C ILE A 100 6.94 -0.50 -10.49
N TYR A 101 7.19 -1.49 -9.65
CA TYR A 101 8.42 -2.27 -9.56
C TYR A 101 8.10 -3.76 -9.64
N ASP A 102 9.08 -4.57 -10.05
CA ASP A 102 8.99 -6.04 -9.93
C ASP A 102 9.06 -6.50 -8.47
N CYS A 103 8.17 -7.43 -8.09
CA CYS A 103 8.29 -8.24 -6.89
C CYS A 103 9.38 -9.32 -7.04
N SER A 104 10.63 -8.89 -7.13
CA SER A 104 11.80 -9.78 -7.11
C SER A 104 12.29 -10.02 -5.68
N ASN A 105 13.02 -11.13 -5.47
CA ASN A 105 13.65 -11.41 -4.18
C ASN A 105 14.62 -10.29 -3.77
N GLU A 106 15.34 -9.73 -4.73
CA GLU A 106 16.25 -8.61 -4.51
C GLU A 106 15.52 -7.35 -4.06
N ALA A 107 14.38 -7.01 -4.69
CA ALA A 107 13.55 -5.88 -4.28
C ALA A 107 12.98 -6.07 -2.87
N LEU A 108 12.53 -7.29 -2.56
CA LEU A 108 12.04 -7.66 -1.23
C LEU A 108 13.12 -7.45 -0.16
N GLU A 109 14.36 -7.85 -0.42
CA GLU A 109 15.47 -7.66 0.53
C GLU A 109 15.73 -6.18 0.81
N TYR A 110 15.56 -5.28 -0.17
CA TYR A 110 15.65 -3.83 0.07
C TYR A 110 14.50 -3.32 0.94
N ILE A 111 13.28 -3.77 0.68
CA ILE A 111 12.09 -3.40 1.47
C ILE A 111 12.25 -3.84 2.92
N LEU A 112 12.67 -5.09 3.16
CA LEU A 112 12.82 -5.67 4.50
C LEU A 112 13.97 -5.07 5.34
N ARG A 113 14.84 -4.25 4.72
CA ARG A 113 15.93 -3.54 5.39
C ARG A 113 15.54 -2.16 5.89
N VAL A 114 14.54 -1.53 5.26
CA VAL A 114 14.18 -0.12 5.57
C VAL A 114 13.04 0.00 6.57
N THR A 115 12.23 -1.05 6.72
CA THR A 115 11.10 -1.06 7.66
C THR A 115 10.90 -2.44 8.28
N ASP A 116 10.30 -2.47 9.46
CA ASP A 116 9.78 -3.68 10.11
C ASP A 116 8.26 -3.68 10.26
N SER A 117 7.57 -2.75 9.61
CA SER A 117 6.13 -2.49 9.70
C SER A 117 5.51 -2.26 8.32
N LEU A 118 4.26 -2.68 8.17
CA LEU A 118 3.49 -2.47 6.94
C LEU A 118 3.15 -0.99 6.70
N PHE A 119 2.90 -0.21 7.75
CA PHE A 119 2.41 1.16 7.65
C PHE A 119 3.50 2.23 7.83
N GLN A 120 4.77 1.85 7.91
CA GLN A 120 5.91 2.79 8.03
C GLN A 120 6.37 3.42 6.70
N PHE A 121 5.77 3.05 5.58
CA PHE A 121 5.98 3.69 4.29
C PHE A 121 5.20 5.02 4.25
N VAL A 122 5.81 6.10 4.74
CA VAL A 122 5.12 7.38 4.98
C VAL A 122 6.03 8.54 4.56
N HIS A 123 5.50 9.55 3.85
CA HIS A 123 6.27 10.75 3.54
C HIS A 123 6.54 11.57 4.81
N PRO A 124 7.66 12.31 4.84
CA PRO A 124 8.66 12.44 3.76
C PRO A 124 9.78 11.39 3.82
N ASP A 125 9.77 10.50 4.81
CA ASP A 125 10.84 9.55 5.10
C ASP A 125 10.94 8.39 4.10
N TYR A 126 9.81 7.96 3.54
CA TYR A 126 9.71 6.96 2.48
C TYR A 126 8.52 7.27 1.56
N PRO A 127 8.45 6.72 0.32
CA PRO A 127 7.21 6.70 -0.46
C PRO A 127 6.06 6.03 0.30
N GLU A 128 4.80 6.33 -0.06
CA GLU A 128 3.60 5.84 0.64
C GLU A 128 2.85 4.77 -0.14
N ASP A 129 1.81 4.23 0.52
CA ASP A 129 0.74 3.42 -0.06
C ASP A 129 1.29 2.20 -0.82
N PHE A 130 2.16 1.46 -0.12
CA PHE A 130 2.74 0.22 -0.61
C PHE A 130 1.65 -0.77 -1.00
N THR A 131 1.49 -0.98 -2.30
CA THR A 131 0.44 -1.82 -2.88
C THR A 131 1.08 -2.92 -3.70
N CYS A 132 0.64 -4.17 -3.59
CA CYS A 132 1.15 -5.28 -4.37
C CYS A 132 0.08 -5.87 -5.28
N TYR A 133 0.50 -6.36 -6.43
CA TYR A 133 -0.38 -6.78 -7.50
C TYR A 133 0.04 -8.15 -8.06
N ARG A 134 -0.94 -9.03 -8.31
CA ARG A 134 -0.71 -10.29 -9.03
C ARG A 134 -0.44 -10.05 -10.51
N ASP A 135 -1.02 -9.00 -11.07
CA ASP A 135 -0.76 -8.48 -12.41
C ASP A 135 -1.03 -6.96 -12.46
N VAL A 136 -0.73 -6.28 -13.57
CA VAL A 136 -0.68 -4.80 -13.69
C VAL A 136 -1.93 -4.07 -13.16
N ASP A 137 -3.10 -4.71 -13.13
CA ASP A 137 -4.35 -4.14 -12.61
C ASP A 137 -5.11 -5.11 -11.65
N ASP A 138 -4.42 -6.10 -11.08
CA ASP A 138 -4.99 -7.05 -10.10
C ASP A 138 -4.36 -6.84 -8.71
N PRO A 139 -4.82 -5.84 -7.94
CA PRO A 139 -4.29 -5.57 -6.61
C PRO A 139 -4.58 -6.74 -5.67
N PHE A 140 -3.57 -7.10 -4.88
CA PHE A 140 -3.62 -8.14 -3.88
C PHE A 140 -3.51 -7.58 -2.46
N LEU A 141 -2.45 -6.82 -2.18
CA LEU A 141 -2.30 -6.04 -0.95
C LEU A 141 -2.53 -4.57 -1.31
N VAL A 142 -3.39 -3.90 -0.56
CA VAL A 142 -3.60 -2.46 -0.64
C VAL A 142 -3.27 -1.86 0.72
N THR A 143 -2.53 -0.75 0.75
CA THR A 143 -2.32 0.01 1.98
C THR A 143 -2.61 1.49 1.77
N VAL A 144 -3.12 2.14 2.81
CA VAL A 144 -3.18 3.60 2.96
C VAL A 144 -2.37 3.91 4.21
N SER A 145 -1.08 4.22 4.02
CA SER A 145 -0.09 4.09 5.11
C SER A 145 -0.33 5.07 6.25
N HIS A 146 -0.71 6.32 5.95
CA HIS A 146 -1.05 7.34 6.97
C HIS A 146 -2.31 7.02 7.78
N GLU A 147 -3.22 6.23 7.21
CA GLU A 147 -4.47 5.85 7.86
C GLU A 147 -4.34 4.50 8.60
N GLU A 148 -3.17 3.86 8.54
CA GLU A 148 -2.92 2.50 9.03
C GLU A 148 -3.96 1.48 8.51
N ILE A 149 -4.43 1.70 7.28
CA ILE A 149 -5.38 0.81 6.62
C ILE A 149 -4.60 -0.13 5.72
N GLY A 150 -4.78 -1.43 5.92
CA GLY A 150 -4.27 -2.48 5.05
C GLY A 150 -5.39 -3.46 4.68
N ALA A 151 -5.37 -3.96 3.46
CA ALA A 151 -6.35 -4.94 3.00
C ALA A 151 -5.75 -5.96 2.03
N ILE A 152 -6.26 -7.19 2.10
CA ILE A 152 -5.95 -8.30 1.21
C ILE A 152 -7.18 -8.64 0.37
N ILE A 153 -6.99 -8.73 -0.95
CA ILE A 153 -8.04 -9.07 -1.92
C ILE A 153 -7.88 -10.55 -2.31
N ALA A 154 -8.72 -11.40 -1.72
CA ALA A 154 -8.56 -12.85 -1.78
C ALA A 154 -9.88 -13.59 -1.52
N GLY A 155 -10.01 -14.79 -2.09
CA GLY A 155 -11.09 -15.70 -1.71
C GLY A 155 -10.92 -16.25 -0.29
N ASP A 156 -12.01 -16.75 0.33
CA ASP A 156 -12.01 -17.29 1.70
C ASP A 156 -10.92 -18.36 1.94
N LYS A 157 -10.71 -19.25 0.97
CA LYS A 157 -9.67 -20.30 1.06
C LYS A 157 -8.26 -19.72 1.12
N GLU A 158 -7.97 -18.74 0.27
CA GLU A 158 -6.66 -18.09 0.21
C GLU A 158 -6.45 -17.22 1.46
N ARG A 159 -7.46 -16.49 1.93
CA ARG A 159 -7.41 -15.76 3.20
C ARG A 159 -7.02 -16.67 4.37
N LYS A 160 -7.69 -17.83 4.52
CA LYS A 160 -7.35 -18.81 5.58
C LYS A 160 -5.94 -19.36 5.45
N GLN A 161 -5.46 -19.58 4.23
CA GLN A 161 -4.10 -20.04 3.98
C GLN A 161 -3.06 -18.97 4.38
N ILE A 162 -3.34 -17.71 4.09
CA ILE A 162 -2.46 -16.59 4.46
C ILE A 162 -2.34 -16.50 5.99
N GLU A 163 -3.44 -16.54 6.74
CA GLU A 163 -3.42 -16.49 8.21
C GLU A 163 -2.65 -17.67 8.83
N GLN A 164 -2.62 -18.83 8.17
CA GLN A 164 -1.81 -19.97 8.59
C GLN A 164 -0.31 -19.79 8.32
N ILE A 165 0.04 -19.16 7.19
CA ILE A 165 1.45 -18.96 6.77
C ILE A 165 2.07 -17.73 7.42
N VAL A 166 1.26 -16.76 7.83
CA VAL A 166 1.69 -15.49 8.43
C VAL A 166 1.16 -15.39 9.86
N PRO A 167 1.84 -16.02 10.85
CA PRO A 167 1.44 -15.95 12.24
C PRO A 167 1.32 -14.51 12.73
N GLY A 168 0.23 -14.22 13.43
CA GLY A 168 -0.06 -12.89 13.99
C GLY A 168 -0.86 -11.97 13.06
N LEU A 169 -0.98 -12.30 11.77
CA LEU A 169 -1.87 -11.58 10.87
C LEU A 169 -3.32 -11.95 11.15
N LYS A 170 -4.18 -10.95 11.31
CA LYS A 170 -5.62 -11.11 11.49
C LYS A 170 -6.36 -10.40 10.37
N LEU A 171 -7.18 -11.14 9.64
CA LEU A 171 -7.94 -10.64 8.51
C LEU A 171 -9.44 -10.65 8.85
N VAL A 172 -10.09 -9.49 8.73
CA VAL A 172 -11.51 -9.31 9.08
C VAL A 172 -12.29 -8.70 7.92
N GLU A 173 -13.59 -8.99 7.87
CA GLU A 173 -14.49 -8.22 6.99
C GLU A 173 -14.62 -6.78 7.50
N GLU A 174 -15.09 -5.89 6.64
CA GLU A 174 -15.25 -4.47 6.97
C GLU A 174 -15.99 -4.21 8.29
N LYS A 175 -17.06 -4.97 8.57
CA LYS A 175 -17.82 -4.82 9.83
C LYS A 175 -16.94 -5.08 11.05
N GLY A 176 -16.14 -6.15 11.02
CA GLY A 176 -15.23 -6.49 12.11
C GLY A 176 -13.98 -5.61 12.21
N PHE A 177 -13.69 -4.82 11.16
CA PHE A 177 -12.68 -3.77 11.19
C PHE A 177 -13.19 -2.51 11.91
N ARG A 178 -14.46 -2.13 11.69
CA ARG A 178 -15.09 -0.94 12.28
C ARG A 178 -15.54 -1.11 13.72
N GLU A 179 -15.74 -2.34 14.17
CA GLU A 179 -15.93 -2.62 15.59
C GLU A 179 -14.59 -2.43 16.31
N GLU A 180 -14.35 -1.20 16.78
CA GLU A 180 -13.42 -0.95 17.88
C GLU A 180 -13.86 -1.80 19.09
N PRO A 181 -12.93 -2.26 19.95
CA PRO A 181 -13.34 -2.70 21.27
C PRO A 181 -14.08 -1.53 21.92
N ASN A 182 -15.33 -1.74 22.31
CA ASN A 182 -15.92 -0.90 23.36
C ASN A 182 -15.04 -1.11 24.60
N ASP A 183 -14.06 -0.23 24.79
CA ASP A 183 -13.34 -0.14 26.04
C ASP A 183 -14.36 0.28 27.10
N ASN A 184 -14.77 -0.70 27.91
CA ASN A 184 -15.40 -0.49 29.22
C ASN A 184 -14.34 -0.07 30.25
#